data_AF-S9RJJ5-F1
#
_entry.id   AF-S9RJJ5-F1
#
_cell.length_a   1.000
_cell.length_b   1.000
_cell.length_c   1.000
_cell.angle_alpha   90.00
_cell.angle_beta   90.00
_cell.angle_gamma   90.00
#
_symmetry.space_group_name_H-M   'P 1'
#
loop_
_entity.id
_entity.type
_entity.pdbx_description
1 polymer ?
#
loop_
_entity_poly.entity_id
_entity_poly.type
_entity_poly.pdbx_seq_one_letter_code
_entity_poly.pdbx_strand_id
1 'polypeptide(L)'
;MSQSYKNSKIKDFVQRWILLNANSGMTISEQLLNNEDLYPVPKRFRLWGPWNYVAFWLADAVNINTWMIAGTAVTSGLAWWEAWITVWIGYTISALILAAVGRAGSVYHISFPVLSRSSFGIWGSFWPILNRAVMACIWYGVQAWIGGECVTLMIRSIWPSYSHIPNTMSKSGTQTYQWVSFFIFWLVSNVAIWFPVYQLRHLFTVKSLLAPTAAFAFLIWALVKAHGAGDAIHSPTTLNKWDHGWAVVSGIVSCLNNFATLIVNNPDFTRFATTPNTPLWPQIITIPVGYGITTLIGVLVGSASKSIYGNNIWNPLDLLSSFLDHSNAHGVRAGVFFIATGLGIAQLGTNIAANTVSAGNDLSALFPAVINIRRGAYIASIVGIAMCPWNLLSTSNSFSNSLSAYAVFLSSFAGVMLADYYVVRKGYLKISSLYTTDNKGPYWFFHGISVRGFISYICGLVINVTGLAGNIGDKVPKAALTMSKLAYLIGILVSFLIHIIICTIFPVTDCGTKFMDEQAEEAEHFLLQLDVPGDMEETEGVPLSAPETEKSDSKLKNDEVQVSGLDV
;
A
#
# COMPACT_ATOMS: atom_id res chain seq x y z
N MET A 1 -45.11 -21.81 18.44
CA MET A 1 -43.82 -22.17 19.06
C MET A 1 -42.76 -22.63 18.04
N SER A 2 -42.78 -22.20 16.76
CA SER A 2 -41.83 -22.68 15.73
C SER A 2 -41.03 -21.59 14.98
N GLN A 3 -41.10 -20.32 15.39
CA GLN A 3 -40.34 -19.23 14.77
C GLN A 3 -39.03 -18.87 15.50
N SER A 4 -38.83 -19.37 16.73
CA SER A 4 -37.62 -19.09 17.53
C SER A 4 -36.43 -20.01 17.18
N TYR A 5 -36.68 -21.23 16.71
CA TYR A 5 -35.63 -22.23 16.43
C TYR A 5 -34.83 -21.99 15.14
N LYS A 6 -35.43 -21.35 14.11
CA LYS A 6 -34.70 -21.03 12.86
C LYS A 6 -33.69 -19.89 13.06
N ASN A 7 -33.96 -18.96 13.97
CA ASN A 7 -33.03 -17.89 14.31
C ASN A 7 -31.84 -18.36 15.16
N SER A 8 -31.96 -19.43 15.95
CA SER A 8 -30.83 -19.96 16.74
C SER A 8 -29.71 -20.47 15.83
N LYS A 9 -29.99 -21.34 14.84
CA LYS A 9 -28.91 -21.88 13.99
C LYS A 9 -28.19 -20.82 13.16
N ILE A 10 -28.93 -19.83 12.66
CA ILE A 10 -28.34 -18.71 11.90
C ILE A 10 -27.55 -17.81 12.86
N LYS A 11 -28.08 -17.51 14.05
CA LYS A 11 -27.38 -16.72 15.07
C LYS A 11 -26.10 -17.42 15.56
N ASP A 12 -26.17 -18.73 15.82
CA ASP A 12 -25.04 -19.56 16.23
C ASP A 12 -23.99 -19.67 15.12
N PHE A 13 -24.44 -19.75 13.85
CA PHE A 13 -23.56 -19.71 12.68
C PHE A 13 -22.87 -18.35 12.53
N VAL A 14 -23.63 -17.25 12.61
CA VAL A 14 -23.10 -15.88 12.55
C VAL A 14 -22.13 -15.62 13.70
N GLN A 15 -22.46 -16.05 14.93
CA GLN A 15 -21.58 -15.93 16.08
C GLN A 15 -20.31 -16.77 15.94
N ARG A 16 -20.38 -18.02 15.49
CA ARG A 16 -19.18 -18.86 15.39
C ARG A 16 -18.28 -18.55 14.19
N TRP A 17 -18.86 -18.17 13.06
CA TRP A 17 -18.13 -18.14 11.78
C TRP A 17 -17.96 -16.75 11.20
N ILE A 18 -18.83 -15.80 11.53
CA ILE A 18 -18.80 -14.44 10.97
C ILE A 18 -18.16 -13.47 11.96
N LEU A 19 -18.58 -13.49 13.22
CA LEU A 19 -18.02 -12.62 14.25
C LEU A 19 -16.65 -13.12 14.71
N LEU A 20 -15.64 -12.26 14.68
CA LEU A 20 -14.28 -12.60 15.11
C LEU A 20 -14.18 -12.73 16.64
N ASN A 21 -14.91 -11.88 17.37
CA ASN A 21 -14.88 -11.78 18.83
C ASN A 21 -16.24 -12.11 19.47
N ALA A 22 -16.97 -13.10 18.95
CA ALA A 22 -18.34 -13.37 19.37
C ALA A 22 -18.51 -13.72 20.86
N ASN A 23 -17.43 -14.17 21.51
CA ASN A 23 -17.42 -14.67 22.89
C ASN A 23 -16.68 -13.74 23.87
N SER A 24 -16.25 -12.54 23.47
CA SER A 24 -15.23 -11.76 24.20
C SER A 24 -15.72 -10.96 25.42
N GLY A 25 -16.99 -11.06 25.82
CA GLY A 25 -17.55 -10.22 26.91
C GLY A 25 -17.57 -8.71 26.61
N MET A 26 -17.06 -8.29 25.45
CA MET A 26 -16.99 -6.90 25.00
C MET A 26 -18.39 -6.32 24.74
N THR A 27 -18.56 -5.04 25.07
CA THR A 27 -19.73 -4.27 24.68
C THR A 27 -19.83 -4.12 23.15
N ILE A 28 -21.02 -3.79 22.64
CA ILE A 28 -21.22 -3.57 21.20
C ILE A 28 -20.28 -2.47 20.67
N SER A 29 -20.11 -1.39 21.43
CA SER A 29 -19.22 -0.28 21.05
C SER A 29 -17.76 -0.73 20.94
N GLU A 30 -17.30 -1.60 21.85
CA GLU A 30 -15.94 -2.17 21.79
C GLU A 30 -15.78 -3.13 20.61
N GLN A 31 -16.78 -3.96 20.32
CA GLN A 31 -16.78 -4.84 19.14
C GLN A 31 -16.76 -4.07 17.81
N LEU A 32 -17.32 -2.86 17.79
CA LEU A 32 -17.30 -1.95 16.63
C LEU A 32 -15.98 -1.18 16.48
N LEU A 33 -15.07 -1.27 17.45
CA LEU A 33 -13.82 -0.52 17.45
C LEU A 33 -12.57 -1.42 17.45
N ASN A 34 -12.68 -2.59 18.06
CA ASN A 34 -11.54 -3.43 18.42
C ASN A 34 -11.60 -4.80 17.75
N ASN A 35 -10.46 -5.21 17.21
CA ASN A 35 -10.16 -6.58 16.84
C ASN A 35 -8.67 -6.85 17.16
N GLU A 36 -8.25 -8.11 17.13
CA GLU A 36 -6.87 -8.49 17.42
C GLU A 36 -5.85 -7.88 16.42
N ASP A 37 -6.24 -7.75 15.15
CA ASP A 37 -5.41 -7.22 14.07
C ASP A 37 -5.09 -5.71 14.20
N LEU A 38 -5.92 -4.98 14.93
CA LEU A 38 -5.83 -3.54 15.15
C LEU A 38 -5.01 -3.18 16.38
N TYR A 39 -4.85 -4.10 17.34
CA TYR A 39 -4.07 -3.83 18.55
C TYR A 39 -2.60 -3.50 18.23
N PRO A 40 -1.90 -2.82 19.16
CA PRO A 40 -0.48 -2.60 19.01
C PRO A 40 0.26 -3.93 18.83
N VAL A 41 1.24 -3.97 17.94
CA VAL A 41 1.98 -5.23 17.67
C VAL A 41 2.78 -5.64 18.91
N PRO A 42 2.60 -6.85 19.48
CA PRO A 42 3.40 -7.35 20.60
C PRO A 42 4.90 -7.50 20.24
N LYS A 43 5.79 -7.37 21.22
CA LYS A 43 7.27 -7.41 21.01
C LYS A 43 7.75 -8.61 20.19
N ARG A 44 7.21 -9.81 20.42
CA ARG A 44 7.60 -11.05 19.69
C ARG A 44 7.35 -10.99 18.18
N PHE A 45 6.44 -10.13 17.72
CA PHE A 45 6.11 -9.97 16.30
C PHE A 45 6.77 -8.74 15.66
N ARG A 46 7.50 -7.93 16.43
CA ARG A 46 8.27 -6.77 15.94
C ARG A 46 9.61 -7.20 15.33
N LEU A 47 9.53 -7.94 14.24
CA LEU A 47 10.68 -8.66 13.66
C LEU A 47 11.39 -7.90 12.53
N TRP A 48 10.98 -6.68 12.19
CA TRP A 48 11.52 -5.96 11.03
C TRP A 48 12.70 -5.06 11.44
N GLY A 49 13.90 -5.48 11.05
CA GLY A 49 15.12 -4.68 11.16
C GLY A 49 15.35 -3.76 9.95
N PRO A 50 16.46 -2.98 9.93
CA PRO A 50 16.71 -2.00 8.87
C PRO A 50 16.75 -2.61 7.47
N TRP A 51 17.37 -3.78 7.32
CA TRP A 51 17.47 -4.49 6.04
C TRP A 51 16.14 -5.04 5.54
N ASN A 52 15.17 -5.31 6.41
CA ASN A 52 13.82 -5.68 5.98
C ASN A 52 13.14 -4.50 5.29
N TYR A 53 13.34 -3.27 5.78
CA TYR A 53 12.83 -2.08 5.12
C TYR A 53 13.55 -1.80 3.80
N VAL A 54 14.88 -1.98 3.73
CA VAL A 54 15.61 -1.89 2.44
C VAL A 54 15.06 -2.91 1.44
N ALA A 55 14.93 -4.18 1.82
CA ALA A 55 14.42 -5.23 0.94
C ALA A 55 12.96 -4.95 0.52
N PHE A 56 12.13 -4.47 1.44
CA PHE A 56 10.73 -4.09 1.17
C PHE A 56 10.65 -2.98 0.13
N TRP A 57 11.37 -1.86 0.31
CA TRP A 57 11.32 -0.73 -0.62
C TRP A 57 12.02 -1.02 -1.95
N LEU A 58 13.08 -1.83 -1.95
CA LEU A 58 13.69 -2.29 -3.19
C LEU A 58 12.72 -3.18 -3.98
N ALA A 59 12.03 -4.09 -3.29
CA ALA A 59 11.00 -4.91 -3.90
C ALA A 59 9.86 -4.03 -4.43
N ASP A 60 9.37 -3.07 -3.65
CA ASP A 60 8.30 -2.17 -4.07
C ASP A 60 8.70 -1.31 -5.28
N ALA A 61 9.92 -0.75 -5.29
CA ALA A 61 10.42 0.10 -6.35
C ALA A 61 10.43 -0.58 -7.73
N VAL A 62 10.81 -1.86 -7.80
CA VAL A 62 10.82 -2.62 -9.05
C VAL A 62 9.43 -3.16 -9.34
N ASN A 63 8.63 -2.31 -9.98
CA ASN A 63 7.33 -2.67 -10.54
C ASN A 63 7.08 -1.92 -11.86
N ILE A 64 6.09 -2.38 -12.64
CA ILE A 64 5.84 -1.88 -13.99
C ILE A 64 5.29 -0.45 -13.99
N ASN A 65 4.48 -0.08 -12.99
CA ASN A 65 4.00 1.30 -12.87
C ASN A 65 5.16 2.26 -12.68
N THR A 66 6.09 1.97 -11.77
CA THR A 66 7.30 2.77 -11.54
C THR A 66 8.12 2.92 -12.82
N TRP A 67 8.29 1.84 -13.57
CA TRP A 67 9.03 1.82 -14.83
C TRP A 67 8.55 2.88 -15.83
N MET A 68 7.25 3.14 -15.88
CA MET A 68 6.62 4.02 -16.87
C MET A 68 6.59 5.51 -16.47
N ILE A 69 6.88 5.85 -15.21
CA ILE A 69 6.71 7.22 -14.68
C ILE A 69 7.53 8.23 -15.47
N ALA A 70 8.83 7.97 -15.65
CA ALA A 70 9.70 8.90 -16.38
C ALA A 70 9.36 8.96 -17.87
N GLY A 71 8.89 7.87 -18.48
CA GLY A 71 8.42 7.86 -19.88
C GLY A 71 7.22 8.79 -20.11
N THR A 72 6.34 8.93 -19.11
CA THR A 72 5.21 9.87 -19.15
C THR A 72 5.68 11.32 -19.15
N ALA A 73 6.69 11.64 -18.33
CA ALA A 73 7.31 12.96 -18.29
C ALA A 73 8.05 13.31 -19.59
N VAL A 74 8.77 12.34 -20.18
CA VAL A 74 9.43 12.51 -21.50
C VAL A 74 8.41 12.72 -22.61
N THR A 75 7.30 11.97 -22.61
CA THR A 75 6.21 12.15 -23.57
C THR A 75 5.56 13.53 -23.45
N SER A 76 5.60 14.13 -22.27
CA SER A 76 5.10 15.49 -22.02
C SER A 76 6.05 16.59 -22.51
N GLY A 77 7.20 16.23 -23.11
CA GLY A 77 8.14 17.16 -23.76
C GLY A 77 9.42 17.45 -22.98
N LEU A 78 9.62 16.84 -21.80
CA LEU A 78 10.87 16.94 -21.04
C LEU A 78 11.98 16.09 -21.65
N ALA A 79 13.23 16.53 -21.50
CA ALA A 79 14.36 15.67 -21.80
C ALA A 79 14.42 14.50 -20.80
N TRP A 80 14.99 13.37 -21.21
CA TRP A 80 15.05 12.16 -20.39
C TRP A 80 15.74 12.37 -19.03
N TRP A 81 16.81 13.16 -19.00
CA TRP A 81 17.58 13.43 -17.79
C TRP A 81 16.83 14.39 -16.86
N GLU A 82 16.05 15.32 -17.41
CA GLU A 82 15.17 16.21 -16.64
C GLU A 82 14.07 15.40 -15.98
N ALA A 83 13.39 14.54 -16.76
CA ALA A 83 12.41 13.60 -16.25
C ALA A 83 13.00 12.73 -15.13
N TRP A 84 14.21 12.21 -15.32
CA TRP A 84 14.89 11.42 -14.29
C TRP A 84 15.24 12.21 -13.02
N ILE A 85 15.66 13.46 -13.13
CA ILE A 85 15.89 14.34 -11.98
C ILE A 85 14.57 14.62 -11.24
N THR A 86 13.46 14.81 -11.96
CA THR A 86 12.14 15.00 -11.29
C THR A 86 11.75 13.79 -10.45
N VAL A 87 12.10 12.58 -10.88
CA VAL A 87 11.90 11.34 -10.11
C VAL A 87 12.71 11.38 -8.82
N TRP A 88 14.01 11.67 -8.89
CA TRP A 88 14.87 11.76 -7.70
C TRP A 88 14.32 12.75 -6.67
N ILE A 89 13.95 13.95 -7.12
CA ILE A 89 13.41 14.98 -6.25
C ILE A 89 12.05 14.56 -5.68
N GLY A 90 11.13 14.10 -6.54
CA GLY A 90 9.78 13.70 -6.15
C GLY A 90 9.76 12.55 -5.14
N TYR A 91 10.55 11.50 -5.36
CA TYR A 91 10.64 10.38 -4.43
C TYR A 91 11.45 10.69 -3.17
N THR A 92 12.40 11.64 -3.22
CA THR A 92 13.06 12.14 -1.99
C THR A 92 12.05 12.85 -1.10
N ILE A 93 11.25 13.76 -1.66
CA ILE A 93 10.18 14.43 -0.91
C ILE A 93 9.17 13.40 -0.38
N SER A 94 8.77 12.44 -1.22
CA SER A 94 7.85 11.37 -0.83
C SER A 94 8.40 10.54 0.33
N ALA A 95 9.68 10.17 0.30
CA ALA A 95 10.33 9.37 1.34
C ALA A 95 10.43 10.12 2.67
N LEU A 96 10.70 11.44 2.65
CA LEU A 96 10.71 12.27 3.85
C LEU A 96 9.33 12.35 4.51
N ILE A 97 8.28 12.61 3.72
CA ILE A 97 6.90 12.68 4.23
C ILE A 97 6.47 11.29 4.73
N LEU A 98 6.75 10.24 3.97
CA LEU A 98 6.44 8.85 4.34
C LEU A 98 7.10 8.47 5.67
N ALA A 99 8.39 8.75 5.84
CA ALA A 99 9.12 8.42 7.06
C ALA A 99 8.58 9.20 8.27
N ALA A 100 8.18 10.47 8.07
CA ALA A 100 7.55 11.28 9.12
C ALA A 100 6.18 10.70 9.54
N VAL A 101 5.31 10.34 8.59
CA VAL A 101 4.01 9.71 8.91
C VAL A 101 4.22 8.34 9.59
N GLY A 102 5.21 7.57 9.14
CA GLY A 102 5.53 6.25 9.69
C GLY A 102 6.09 6.25 11.11
N ARG A 103 6.54 7.40 11.63
CA ARG A 103 7.15 7.50 12.97
C ARG A 103 6.22 7.00 14.06
N ALA A 104 4.99 7.50 14.10
CA ALA A 104 4.00 7.12 15.10
C ALA A 104 3.73 5.60 15.10
N GLY A 105 3.68 4.99 13.91
CA GLY A 105 3.57 3.54 13.75
C GLY A 105 4.75 2.79 14.37
N SER A 106 5.98 3.25 14.18
CA SER A 106 7.18 2.62 14.75
C SER A 106 7.39 2.83 16.25
N VAL A 107 6.83 3.91 16.81
CA VAL A 107 6.92 4.25 18.25
C VAL A 107 5.86 3.49 19.04
N TYR A 108 4.61 3.55 18.58
CA TYR A 108 3.46 3.02 19.31
C TYR A 108 2.96 1.68 18.76
N HIS A 109 3.58 1.17 17.69
CA HIS A 109 3.25 -0.12 17.08
C HIS A 109 1.80 -0.24 16.61
N ILE A 110 1.18 0.87 16.22
CA ILE A 110 -0.20 0.95 15.72
C ILE A 110 -0.26 1.17 14.20
N SER A 111 -1.34 0.70 13.57
CA SER A 111 -1.60 0.84 12.13
C SER A 111 -2.17 2.22 11.77
N PHE A 112 -2.25 2.53 10.47
CA PHE A 112 -2.82 3.78 9.97
C PHE A 112 -4.26 4.01 10.45
N PRO A 113 -5.16 3.02 10.39
CA PRO A 113 -6.54 3.22 10.85
C PRO A 113 -6.62 3.67 12.31
N VAL A 114 -5.81 3.08 13.20
CA VAL A 114 -5.78 3.46 14.61
C VAL A 114 -5.17 4.83 14.79
N LEU A 115 -4.06 5.13 14.10
CA LEU A 115 -3.43 6.46 14.16
C LEU A 115 -4.41 7.56 13.72
N SER A 116 -5.22 7.31 12.68
CA SER A 116 -6.17 8.31 12.18
C SER A 116 -7.26 8.70 13.21
N ARG A 117 -7.51 7.87 14.23
CA ARG A 117 -8.41 8.18 15.35
C ARG A 117 -7.91 9.35 16.19
N SER A 118 -6.59 9.57 16.28
CA SER A 118 -6.03 10.66 17.08
C SER A 118 -6.40 12.04 16.52
N SER A 119 -6.44 12.15 15.19
CA SER A 119 -6.63 13.41 14.47
C SER A 119 -8.08 13.64 14.03
N PHE A 120 -8.77 12.58 13.59
CA PHE A 120 -10.15 12.67 13.06
C PHE A 120 -11.22 12.25 14.07
N GLY A 121 -10.82 11.65 15.21
CA GLY A 121 -11.72 11.12 16.23
C GLY A 121 -12.07 9.66 16.03
N ILE A 122 -12.60 9.04 17.09
CA ILE A 122 -12.93 7.61 17.12
C ILE A 122 -13.82 7.21 15.93
N TRP A 123 -14.95 7.90 15.73
CA TRP A 123 -15.87 7.62 14.62
C TRP A 123 -15.52 8.40 13.36
N GLY A 124 -14.96 9.60 13.50
CA GLY A 124 -14.56 10.41 12.35
C GLY A 124 -13.44 9.78 11.50
N SER A 125 -12.60 8.93 12.11
CA SER A 125 -11.56 8.15 11.42
C SER A 125 -12.08 7.23 10.32
N PHE A 126 -13.36 6.83 10.34
CA PHE A 126 -13.93 5.98 9.30
C PHE A 126 -13.84 6.62 7.91
N TRP A 127 -13.87 7.96 7.83
CA TRP A 127 -13.76 8.67 6.56
C TRP A 127 -12.38 8.48 5.87
N PRO A 128 -11.24 8.82 6.51
CA PRO A 128 -9.93 8.58 5.90
C PRO A 128 -9.67 7.08 5.64
N ILE A 129 -10.13 6.19 6.55
CA ILE A 129 -9.97 4.75 6.39
C ILE A 129 -10.75 4.24 5.16
N LEU A 130 -12.02 4.64 4.99
CA LEU A 130 -12.86 4.24 3.85
C LEU A 130 -12.26 4.67 2.51
N ASN A 131 -11.88 5.95 2.42
CA ASN A 131 -11.24 6.50 1.24
C ASN A 131 -10.03 5.63 0.87
N ARG A 132 -9.14 5.42 1.85
CA ARG A 132 -7.92 4.66 1.64
C ARG A 132 -8.21 3.20 1.24
N ALA A 133 -9.19 2.53 1.86
CA ALA A 133 -9.59 1.15 1.54
C ALA A 133 -10.06 1.03 0.09
N VAL A 134 -10.88 1.98 -0.39
CA VAL A 134 -11.36 2.02 -1.78
C VAL A 134 -10.18 2.06 -2.75
N MET A 135 -9.18 2.90 -2.48
CA MET A 135 -7.99 2.96 -3.35
C MET A 135 -7.12 1.72 -3.29
N ALA A 136 -6.99 1.10 -2.12
CA ALA A 136 -6.25 -0.15 -2.02
C ALA A 136 -6.92 -1.24 -2.89
N CYS A 137 -8.25 -1.27 -2.98
CA CYS A 137 -8.99 -2.16 -3.87
C CYS A 137 -8.78 -1.81 -5.36
N ILE A 138 -8.77 -0.51 -5.71
CA ILE A 138 -8.52 -0.05 -7.09
C ILE A 138 -7.12 -0.42 -7.55
N TRP A 139 -6.11 -0.10 -6.74
CA TRP A 139 -4.74 -0.47 -7.01
C TRP A 139 -4.56 -1.98 -7.09
N TYR A 140 -5.30 -2.75 -6.28
CA TYR A 140 -5.27 -4.20 -6.41
C TYR A 140 -5.66 -4.67 -7.81
N GLY A 141 -6.80 -4.18 -8.33
CA GLY A 141 -7.28 -4.52 -9.67
C GLY A 141 -6.28 -4.13 -10.77
N VAL A 142 -5.76 -2.91 -10.71
CA VAL A 142 -4.76 -2.39 -11.67
C VAL A 142 -3.49 -3.24 -11.68
N GLN A 143 -2.93 -3.52 -10.51
CA GLN A 143 -1.72 -4.33 -10.40
C GLN A 143 -1.96 -5.79 -10.81
N ALA A 144 -3.16 -6.33 -10.54
CA ALA A 144 -3.52 -7.68 -10.98
C ALA A 144 -3.69 -7.75 -12.52
N TRP A 145 -4.24 -6.72 -13.16
CA TRP A 145 -4.32 -6.62 -14.62
C TRP A 145 -2.94 -6.68 -15.27
N ILE A 146 -2.03 -5.83 -14.80
CA ILE A 146 -0.64 -5.78 -15.28
C ILE A 146 0.05 -7.14 -15.05
N GLY A 147 -0.22 -7.80 -13.92
CA GLY A 147 0.26 -9.17 -13.67
C GLY A 147 -0.30 -10.18 -14.68
N GLY A 148 -1.55 -10.03 -15.09
CA GLY A 148 -2.18 -10.78 -16.17
C GLY A 148 -1.54 -10.57 -17.54
N GLU A 149 -1.04 -9.38 -17.83
CA GLU A 149 -0.28 -9.10 -19.05
C GLU A 149 1.08 -9.82 -19.04
N CYS A 150 1.75 -9.91 -17.88
CA CYS A 150 2.93 -10.77 -17.73
C CYS A 150 2.58 -12.24 -18.03
N VAL A 151 1.47 -12.76 -17.50
CA VAL A 151 1.01 -14.14 -17.78
C VAL A 151 0.68 -14.33 -19.25
N THR A 152 0.10 -13.32 -19.90
CA THR A 152 -0.14 -13.34 -21.35
C THR A 152 1.16 -13.54 -22.13
N LEU A 153 2.21 -12.80 -21.79
CA LEU A 153 3.53 -12.95 -22.41
C LEU A 153 4.13 -14.33 -22.14
N MET A 154 4.03 -14.83 -20.91
CA MET A 154 4.51 -16.18 -20.56
C MET A 154 3.82 -17.25 -21.42
N ILE A 155 2.49 -17.21 -21.52
CA ILE A 155 1.73 -18.20 -22.30
C ILE A 155 2.05 -18.06 -23.79
N ARG A 156 2.09 -16.84 -24.33
CA ARG A 156 2.45 -16.59 -25.74
C ARG A 156 3.87 -17.06 -26.09
N SER A 157 4.80 -16.94 -25.15
CA SER A 157 6.16 -17.48 -25.31
C SER A 157 6.18 -19.00 -25.45
N ILE A 158 5.30 -19.73 -24.77
CA ILE A 158 5.21 -21.20 -24.88
C ILE A 158 4.35 -21.60 -26.09
N TRP A 159 3.21 -20.94 -26.27
CA TRP A 159 2.22 -21.22 -27.31
C TRP A 159 1.81 -19.92 -28.03
N PRO A 160 2.44 -19.59 -29.17
CA PRO A 160 2.08 -18.41 -29.96
C PRO A 160 0.63 -18.42 -30.47
N SER A 161 0.00 -19.59 -30.58
CA SER A 161 -1.41 -19.74 -30.95
C SER A 161 -2.37 -19.10 -29.93
N TYR A 162 -1.93 -18.83 -28.70
CA TYR A 162 -2.76 -18.23 -27.66
C TYR A 162 -3.33 -16.85 -28.04
N SER A 163 -2.58 -16.05 -28.82
CA SER A 163 -3.06 -14.75 -29.33
C SER A 163 -4.20 -14.88 -30.35
N HIS A 164 -4.43 -16.07 -30.90
CA HIS A 164 -5.43 -16.32 -31.94
C HIS A 164 -6.75 -16.88 -31.38
N ILE A 165 -6.90 -16.93 -30.05
CA ILE A 165 -8.17 -17.33 -29.43
C ILE A 165 -9.28 -16.35 -29.89
N PRO A 166 -10.39 -16.84 -30.46
CA PRO A 166 -11.48 -15.99 -30.91
C PRO A 166 -11.99 -15.09 -29.79
N ASN A 167 -12.11 -13.79 -30.06
CA ASN A 167 -12.54 -12.85 -29.05
C ASN A 167 -14.06 -12.94 -28.82
N THR A 168 -14.45 -13.72 -27.81
CA THR A 168 -15.83 -13.85 -27.32
C THR A 168 -16.32 -12.67 -26.47
N MET A 169 -15.40 -11.78 -26.06
CA MET A 169 -15.64 -10.66 -25.15
C MET A 169 -15.49 -9.28 -25.82
N SER A 170 -15.73 -9.17 -27.13
CA SER A 170 -15.46 -7.94 -27.89
C SER A 170 -16.10 -6.64 -27.34
N LYS A 171 -17.18 -6.74 -26.56
CA LYS A 171 -17.84 -5.59 -25.92
C LYS A 171 -17.28 -5.19 -24.55
N SER A 172 -16.37 -5.96 -23.96
CA SER A 172 -15.90 -5.73 -22.58
C SER A 172 -14.76 -4.73 -22.45
N GLY A 173 -14.20 -4.24 -23.56
CA GLY A 173 -13.00 -3.40 -23.58
C GLY A 173 -11.69 -4.17 -23.46
N THR A 174 -11.71 -5.51 -23.56
CA THR A 174 -10.51 -6.35 -23.57
C THR A 174 -10.66 -7.55 -24.51
N GLN A 175 -9.58 -8.31 -24.72
CA GLN A 175 -9.59 -9.54 -25.51
C GLN A 175 -9.73 -10.76 -24.60
N THR A 176 -10.41 -11.80 -25.09
CA THR A 176 -10.67 -13.03 -24.32
C THR A 176 -9.39 -13.65 -23.74
N TYR A 177 -8.31 -13.75 -24.53
CA TYR A 177 -7.05 -14.32 -24.05
C TYR A 177 -6.38 -13.47 -22.96
N GLN A 178 -6.47 -12.14 -23.02
CA GLN A 178 -5.90 -11.24 -22.00
C GLN A 178 -6.68 -11.39 -20.69
N TRP A 179 -8.00 -11.48 -20.77
CA TRP A 179 -8.85 -11.72 -19.61
C TRP A 179 -8.56 -13.07 -18.95
N VAL A 180 -8.36 -14.14 -19.74
CA VAL A 180 -7.99 -15.46 -19.21
C VAL A 180 -6.66 -15.40 -18.46
N SER A 181 -5.64 -14.73 -19.02
CA SER A 181 -4.35 -14.57 -18.34
C SER A 181 -4.47 -13.75 -17.04
N PHE A 182 -5.29 -12.70 -17.06
CA PHE A 182 -5.63 -11.92 -15.88
C PHE A 182 -6.30 -12.78 -14.81
N PHE A 183 -7.26 -13.62 -15.19
CA PHE A 183 -7.93 -14.53 -14.27
C PHE A 183 -6.96 -15.57 -13.68
N ILE A 184 -6.03 -16.09 -14.49
CA ILE A 184 -4.95 -16.99 -14.01
C ILE A 184 -4.07 -16.27 -12.97
N PHE A 185 -3.61 -15.05 -13.28
CA PHE A 185 -2.82 -14.27 -12.33
C PHE A 185 -3.60 -14.01 -11.03
N TRP A 186 -4.88 -13.67 -11.15
CA TRP A 186 -5.78 -13.45 -10.02
C TRP A 186 -5.89 -14.71 -9.14
N LEU A 187 -6.09 -15.90 -9.73
CA LEU A 187 -6.12 -17.16 -8.99
C LEU A 187 -4.82 -17.41 -8.22
N VAL A 188 -3.66 -17.23 -8.88
CA VAL A 188 -2.35 -17.38 -8.24
C VAL A 188 -2.17 -16.35 -7.12
N SER A 189 -2.61 -15.11 -7.33
CA SER A 189 -2.54 -14.06 -6.32
C SER A 189 -3.36 -14.39 -5.07
N ASN A 190 -4.52 -15.02 -5.23
CA ASN A 190 -5.38 -15.41 -4.10
C ASN A 190 -4.75 -16.48 -3.19
N VAL A 191 -3.90 -17.37 -3.74
CA VAL A 191 -3.12 -18.32 -2.92
C VAL A 191 -2.11 -17.56 -2.07
N ALA A 192 -1.43 -16.57 -2.64
CA ALA A 192 -0.43 -15.79 -1.94
C ALA A 192 -1.02 -14.87 -0.84
N ILE A 193 -2.28 -14.45 -0.97
CA ILE A 193 -3.02 -13.69 0.06
C ILE A 193 -3.26 -14.51 1.33
N TRP A 194 -3.30 -15.84 1.24
CA TRP A 194 -3.60 -16.70 2.38
C TRP A 194 -2.54 -16.62 3.49
N PHE A 195 -1.27 -16.42 3.11
CA PHE A 195 -0.14 -16.42 4.03
C PHE A 195 -0.19 -15.22 5.01
N PRO A 196 0.13 -15.43 6.31
CA PRO A 196 0.14 -14.36 7.29
C PRO A 196 1.12 -13.21 6.95
N VAL A 197 0.74 -11.98 7.32
CA VAL A 197 1.49 -10.75 6.99
C VAL A 197 2.94 -10.80 7.48
N TYR A 198 3.20 -11.38 8.66
CA TYR A 198 4.56 -11.47 9.21
C TYR A 198 5.50 -12.38 8.40
N GLN A 199 4.96 -13.33 7.62
CA GLN A 199 5.74 -14.22 6.75
C GLN A 199 6.09 -13.56 5.41
N LEU A 200 5.42 -12.46 5.03
CA LEU A 200 5.65 -11.74 3.77
C LEU A 200 7.07 -11.20 3.63
N ARG A 201 7.82 -11.06 4.74
CA ARG A 201 9.24 -10.67 4.71
C ARG A 201 10.08 -11.55 3.77
N HIS A 202 9.78 -12.85 3.69
CA HIS A 202 10.50 -13.78 2.83
C HIS A 202 10.17 -13.58 1.34
N LEU A 203 8.90 -13.27 1.04
CA LEU A 203 8.47 -12.89 -0.30
C LEU A 203 9.23 -11.66 -0.79
N PHE A 204 9.40 -10.64 0.07
CA PHE A 204 10.13 -9.43 -0.27
C PHE A 204 11.63 -9.68 -0.46
N THR A 205 12.25 -10.52 0.35
CA THR A 205 13.65 -10.91 0.15
C THR A 205 13.85 -11.58 -1.21
N VAL A 206 13.06 -12.58 -1.56
CA VAL A 206 13.16 -13.28 -2.86
C VAL A 206 12.90 -12.31 -4.01
N LYS A 207 11.85 -11.50 -3.90
CA LYS A 207 11.50 -10.52 -4.93
C LYS A 207 12.59 -9.45 -5.11
N SER A 208 13.21 -8.98 -4.03
CA SER A 208 14.29 -7.98 -4.07
C SER A 208 15.53 -8.47 -4.83
N LEU A 209 15.67 -9.77 -5.07
CA LEU A 209 16.70 -10.34 -5.93
C LEU A 209 16.17 -10.54 -7.36
N LEU A 210 15.04 -11.24 -7.52
CA LEU A 210 14.55 -11.64 -8.84
C LEU A 210 14.09 -10.48 -9.72
N ALA A 211 13.39 -9.50 -9.13
CA ALA A 211 12.81 -8.40 -9.90
C ALA A 211 13.88 -7.47 -10.49
N PRO A 212 14.91 -7.00 -9.73
CA PRO A 212 16.02 -6.27 -10.31
C PRO A 212 16.77 -7.07 -11.39
N THR A 213 17.01 -8.38 -11.17
CA THR A 213 17.69 -9.20 -12.18
C THR A 213 16.93 -9.25 -13.50
N ALA A 214 15.60 -9.41 -13.46
CA ALA A 214 14.77 -9.36 -14.66
C ALA A 214 14.78 -7.97 -15.34
N ALA A 215 14.75 -6.90 -14.54
CA ALA A 215 14.83 -5.53 -15.03
C ALA A 215 16.16 -5.24 -15.76
N PHE A 216 17.29 -5.60 -15.16
CA PHE A 216 18.60 -5.44 -15.76
C PHE A 216 18.82 -6.36 -16.97
N ALA A 217 18.33 -7.60 -16.92
CA ALA A 217 18.37 -8.50 -18.07
C ALA A 217 17.62 -7.90 -19.26
N PHE A 218 16.44 -7.32 -19.01
CA PHE A 218 15.68 -6.66 -20.06
C PHE A 218 16.37 -5.41 -20.60
N LEU A 219 16.95 -4.59 -19.72
CA LEU A 219 17.76 -3.43 -20.11
C LEU A 219 18.88 -3.84 -21.08
N ILE A 220 19.72 -4.79 -20.67
CA ILE A 220 20.85 -5.25 -21.46
C ILE A 220 20.38 -5.76 -22.81
N TRP A 221 19.32 -6.57 -22.83
CA TRP A 221 18.79 -7.12 -24.08
C TRP A 221 18.27 -6.04 -25.03
N ALA A 222 17.51 -5.06 -24.52
CA ALA A 222 16.99 -3.96 -25.31
C ALA A 222 18.12 -3.09 -25.90
N LEU A 223 19.13 -2.74 -25.10
CA LEU A 223 20.26 -1.94 -25.53
C LEU A 223 21.12 -2.65 -26.59
N VAL A 224 21.37 -3.96 -26.42
CA VAL A 224 22.11 -4.75 -27.40
C VAL A 224 21.35 -4.81 -28.73
N LYS A 225 20.03 -5.02 -28.68
CA LYS A 225 19.18 -5.08 -29.89
C LYS A 225 19.04 -3.72 -30.59
N ALA A 226 19.12 -2.62 -29.84
CA ALA A 226 19.12 -1.26 -30.37
C ALA A 226 20.52 -0.76 -30.81
N HIS A 227 21.57 -1.55 -30.59
CA HIS A 227 22.97 -1.15 -30.79
C HIS A 227 23.36 0.13 -30.01
N GLY A 228 22.76 0.34 -28.84
CA GLY A 228 22.98 1.51 -27.99
C GLY A 228 21.75 1.92 -27.20
N ALA A 229 21.81 3.10 -26.56
CA ALA A 229 20.72 3.66 -25.76
C ALA A 229 19.60 4.33 -26.58
N GLY A 230 19.72 4.34 -27.91
CA GLY A 230 18.76 4.93 -28.84
C GLY A 230 18.76 6.46 -28.88
N ASP A 231 17.99 7.06 -29.79
CA ASP A 231 18.07 8.51 -30.05
C ASP A 231 17.31 9.36 -29.02
N ALA A 232 16.41 8.78 -28.23
CA ALA A 232 15.62 9.56 -27.28
C ALA A 232 16.50 10.12 -26.14
N ILE A 233 17.64 9.49 -25.85
CA ILE A 233 18.62 10.04 -24.89
C ILE A 233 19.36 11.29 -25.40
N HIS A 234 19.29 11.58 -26.69
CA HIS A 234 19.89 12.77 -27.31
C HIS A 234 18.87 13.86 -27.62
N SER A 235 17.58 13.60 -27.39
CA SER A 235 16.52 14.55 -27.70
C SER A 235 16.44 15.65 -26.63
N PRO A 236 16.56 16.94 -27.01
CA PRO A 236 16.41 18.05 -26.07
C PRO A 236 14.94 18.25 -25.69
N THR A 237 14.71 19.06 -24.65
CA THR A 237 13.36 19.51 -24.30
C THR A 237 12.72 20.26 -25.46
N THR A 238 11.45 19.95 -25.75
CA THR A 238 10.70 20.60 -26.84
C THR A 238 9.80 21.72 -26.34
N LEU A 239 9.84 22.01 -25.03
CA LEU A 239 8.97 22.97 -24.37
C LEU A 239 9.60 24.37 -24.33
N ASN A 240 8.75 25.40 -24.37
CA ASN A 240 9.19 26.76 -24.08
C ASN A 240 9.54 26.90 -22.58
N LYS A 241 10.25 27.97 -22.19
CA LYS A 241 10.72 28.16 -20.80
C LYS A 241 9.63 28.07 -19.74
N TRP A 242 8.43 28.58 -20.01
CA TRP A 242 7.34 28.60 -19.04
C TRP A 242 6.70 27.22 -18.88
N ASP A 243 6.38 26.57 -20.00
CA ASP A 243 5.78 25.23 -20.01
C ASP A 243 6.77 24.18 -19.49
N HIS A 244 8.06 24.39 -19.76
CA HIS A 244 9.15 23.58 -19.21
C HIS A 244 9.17 23.58 -17.69
N GLY A 245 9.16 24.75 -17.05
CA GLY A 245 9.12 24.86 -15.59
C GLY A 245 7.92 24.15 -14.97
N TRP A 246 6.74 24.28 -15.59
CA TRP A 246 5.54 23.57 -15.13
C TRP A 246 5.58 22.07 -15.40
N ALA A 247 6.23 21.61 -16.47
CA ALA A 247 6.42 20.19 -16.73
C ALA A 247 7.35 19.56 -15.69
N VAL A 248 8.43 20.23 -15.30
CA VAL A 248 9.32 19.80 -14.20
C VAL A 248 8.54 19.66 -12.89
N VAL A 249 7.75 20.68 -12.53
CA VAL A 249 6.89 20.63 -11.34
C VAL A 249 5.89 19.47 -11.41
N SER A 250 5.26 19.27 -12.56
CA SER A 250 4.29 18.19 -12.76
C SER A 250 4.95 16.81 -12.64
N GLY A 251 6.19 16.64 -13.14
CA GLY A 251 6.96 15.40 -12.97
C GLY A 251 7.25 15.08 -11.49
N ILE A 252 7.65 16.08 -10.71
CA ILE A 252 7.90 15.94 -9.26
C ILE A 252 6.61 15.55 -8.53
N VAL A 253 5.50 16.25 -8.80
CA VAL A 253 4.21 16.01 -8.15
C VAL A 253 3.58 14.70 -8.60
N SER A 254 3.83 14.25 -9.84
CA SER A 254 3.38 12.92 -10.29
C SER A 254 3.99 11.79 -9.46
N CYS A 255 5.23 11.94 -9.01
CA CYS A 255 5.86 10.96 -8.11
C CYS A 255 5.16 10.94 -6.74
N LEU A 256 4.83 12.12 -6.19
CA LEU A 256 4.07 12.23 -4.95
C LEU A 256 2.66 11.63 -5.08
N ASN A 257 1.97 11.89 -6.19
CA ASN A 257 0.65 11.32 -6.47
C ASN A 257 0.70 9.79 -6.56
N ASN A 258 1.75 9.24 -7.18
CA ASN A 258 1.98 7.80 -7.23
C ASN A 258 2.19 7.18 -5.84
N PHE A 259 2.84 7.91 -4.93
CA PHE A 259 3.20 7.42 -3.61
C PHE A 259 2.18 7.80 -2.51
N ALA A 260 1.15 8.56 -2.85
CA ALA A 260 0.20 9.16 -1.92
C ALA A 260 -0.43 8.15 -0.95
N THR A 261 -0.85 6.99 -1.47
CA THR A 261 -1.46 5.91 -0.67
C THR A 261 -0.45 5.31 0.31
N LEU A 262 0.78 5.07 -0.15
CA LEU A 262 1.87 4.51 0.66
C LEU A 262 2.34 5.46 1.76
N ILE A 263 2.33 6.77 1.50
CA ILE A 263 2.68 7.80 2.48
C ILE A 263 1.77 7.72 3.71
N VAL A 264 0.45 7.74 3.51
CA VAL A 264 -0.50 7.77 4.64
C VAL A 264 -0.52 6.45 5.41
N ASN A 265 -0.34 5.32 4.73
CA ASN A 265 -0.48 4.01 5.34
C ASN A 265 0.85 3.38 5.79
N ASN A 266 1.98 4.08 5.67
CA ASN A 266 3.28 3.62 6.17
C ASN A 266 3.24 3.05 7.61
N PRO A 267 2.42 3.56 8.57
CA PRO A 267 2.23 2.96 9.88
C PRO A 267 1.85 1.46 9.87
N ASP A 268 1.15 1.00 8.83
CA ASP A 268 0.78 -0.42 8.65
C ASP A 268 2.00 -1.34 8.58
N PHE A 269 3.13 -0.82 8.08
CA PHE A 269 4.40 -1.55 7.97
C PHE A 269 5.35 -1.18 9.11
N THR A 270 5.46 0.12 9.44
CA THR A 270 6.42 0.57 10.47
C THR A 270 6.08 0.06 11.86
N ARG A 271 4.82 -0.34 12.12
CA ARG A 271 4.43 -0.99 13.38
C ARG A 271 5.18 -2.28 13.70
N PHE A 272 5.77 -2.94 12.70
CA PHE A 272 6.57 -4.15 12.89
C PHE A 272 8.06 -3.87 13.17
N ALA A 273 8.48 -2.60 13.24
CA ALA A 273 9.86 -2.21 13.51
C ALA A 273 10.35 -2.71 14.88
N THR A 274 11.61 -3.14 14.94
CA THR A 274 12.26 -3.50 16.22
C THR A 274 12.49 -2.28 17.12
N THR A 275 12.76 -1.11 16.54
CA THR A 275 12.91 0.16 17.27
C THR A 275 12.32 1.34 16.48
N PRO A 276 11.97 2.47 17.14
CA PRO A 276 11.36 3.63 16.48
C PRO A 276 12.18 4.26 15.34
N ASN A 277 13.51 4.14 15.39
CA ASN A 277 14.40 4.70 14.36
C ASN A 277 14.73 3.71 13.23
N THR A 278 14.39 2.43 13.40
CA THR A 278 14.70 1.38 12.42
C THR A 278 14.20 1.67 11.01
N PRO A 279 12.95 2.13 10.78
CA PRO A 279 12.46 2.40 9.43
C PRO A 279 13.02 3.70 8.79
N LEU A 280 13.47 4.66 9.60
CA LEU A 280 13.73 6.05 9.19
C LEU A 280 14.72 6.16 8.02
N TRP A 281 15.98 5.79 8.24
CA TRP A 281 17.04 5.92 7.23
C TRP A 281 16.89 4.95 6.05
N PRO A 282 16.53 3.67 6.26
CA PRO A 282 16.27 2.76 5.15
C PRO A 282 15.23 3.30 4.16
N GLN A 283 14.16 3.93 4.66
CA GLN A 283 13.11 4.53 3.83
C GLN A 283 13.64 5.72 3.02
N ILE A 284 14.24 6.69 3.71
CA ILE A 284 14.74 7.94 3.11
C ILE A 284 15.77 7.67 2.00
N ILE A 285 16.58 6.62 2.14
CA ILE A 285 17.63 6.28 1.17
C ILE A 285 17.10 5.34 0.07
N THR A 286 16.41 4.26 0.44
CA THR A 286 16.07 3.20 -0.52
C THR A 286 15.00 3.64 -1.50
N ILE A 287 14.02 4.45 -1.08
CA ILE A 287 12.93 4.89 -1.96
C ILE A 287 13.48 5.73 -3.13
N PRO A 288 14.23 6.84 -2.93
CA PRO A 288 14.75 7.61 -4.05
C PRO A 288 15.70 6.80 -4.95
N VAL A 289 16.57 5.98 -4.35
CA VAL A 289 17.54 5.17 -5.10
C VAL A 289 16.85 4.09 -5.93
N GLY A 290 15.96 3.31 -5.32
CA GLY A 290 15.26 2.21 -5.99
C GLY A 290 14.37 2.70 -7.13
N TYR A 291 13.58 3.75 -6.88
CA TYR A 291 12.70 4.34 -7.88
C TYR A 291 13.50 5.09 -8.97
N GLY A 292 14.57 5.79 -8.59
CA GLY A 292 15.49 6.44 -9.53
C GLY A 292 16.16 5.44 -10.48
N ILE A 293 16.63 4.30 -9.98
CA ILE A 293 17.24 3.25 -10.83
C ILE A 293 16.19 2.59 -11.73
N THR A 294 15.02 2.24 -11.18
CA THR A 294 13.97 1.55 -11.95
C THR A 294 13.43 2.42 -13.09
N THR A 295 13.22 3.71 -12.84
CA THR A 295 12.78 4.66 -13.88
C THR A 295 13.86 4.91 -14.93
N LEU A 296 15.14 4.94 -14.55
CA LEU A 296 16.25 5.05 -15.50
C LEU A 296 16.27 3.85 -16.45
N ILE A 297 16.14 2.64 -15.90
CA ILE A 297 16.01 1.42 -16.70
C ILE A 297 14.86 1.59 -17.70
N GLY A 298 13.70 2.08 -17.25
CA GLY A 298 12.55 2.22 -18.12
C GLY A 298 12.68 3.26 -19.22
N VAL A 299 13.31 4.38 -18.94
CA VAL A 299 13.64 5.40 -19.94
C VAL A 299 14.59 4.85 -21.00
N LEU A 300 15.64 4.13 -20.59
CA LEU A 300 16.62 3.57 -21.52
C LEU A 300 16.01 2.47 -22.39
N VAL A 301 15.20 1.59 -21.82
CA VAL A 301 14.47 0.55 -22.57
C VAL A 301 13.45 1.15 -23.52
N GLY A 302 12.69 2.15 -23.07
CA GLY A 302 11.74 2.88 -23.92
C GLY A 302 12.44 3.65 -25.04
N SER A 303 13.58 4.28 -24.77
CA SER A 303 14.41 4.93 -25.80
C SER A 303 14.94 3.94 -26.84
N ALA A 304 15.46 2.80 -26.38
CA ALA A 304 15.97 1.74 -27.25
C ALA A 304 14.90 1.21 -28.22
N SER A 305 13.64 1.13 -27.77
CA SER A 305 12.54 0.67 -28.62
C SER A 305 12.34 1.50 -29.89
N LYS A 306 12.62 2.80 -29.86
CA LYS A 306 12.53 3.66 -31.06
C LYS A 306 13.56 3.29 -32.10
N SER A 307 14.77 2.93 -31.70
CA SER A 307 15.80 2.43 -32.63
C SER A 307 15.47 1.04 -33.18
N ILE A 308 14.72 0.23 -32.42
CA ILE A 308 14.32 -1.13 -32.85
C ILE A 308 13.09 -1.10 -33.76
N TYR A 309 12.07 -0.29 -33.44
CA TYR A 309 10.73 -0.33 -34.06
C TYR A 309 10.25 1.00 -34.66
N GLY A 310 10.99 2.09 -34.49
CA GLY A 310 10.66 3.41 -35.03
C GLY A 310 9.84 4.31 -34.11
N ASN A 311 9.31 3.79 -33.00
CA ASN A 311 8.52 4.53 -32.01
C ASN A 311 8.94 4.21 -30.57
N ASN A 312 8.78 5.19 -29.66
CA ASN A 312 9.03 4.97 -28.23
C ASN A 312 7.89 4.14 -27.62
N ILE A 313 8.20 2.97 -27.09
CA ILE A 313 7.32 2.07 -26.35
C ILE A 313 7.75 2.09 -24.88
N TRP A 314 7.05 2.88 -24.06
CA TRP A 314 7.40 3.08 -22.65
C TRP A 314 6.95 1.94 -21.73
N ASN A 315 5.88 1.24 -22.11
CA ASN A 315 5.40 0.07 -21.37
C ASN A 315 6.32 -1.13 -21.67
N PRO A 316 6.99 -1.70 -20.65
CA PRO A 316 7.89 -2.83 -20.85
C PRO A 316 7.17 -4.07 -21.39
N LEU A 317 5.90 -4.27 -21.04
CA LEU A 317 5.12 -5.43 -21.50
C LEU A 317 4.75 -5.32 -22.98
N ASP A 318 4.43 -4.11 -23.45
CA ASP A 318 4.16 -3.85 -24.87
C ASP A 318 5.41 -4.04 -25.73
N LEU A 319 6.59 -3.66 -25.21
CA LEU A 319 7.85 -3.88 -25.90
C LEU A 319 8.20 -5.38 -25.97
N LEU A 320 7.97 -6.14 -24.89
CA LEU A 320 8.13 -7.60 -24.90
C LEU A 320 7.12 -8.28 -25.82
N SER A 321 5.88 -7.79 -25.90
CA SER A 321 4.91 -8.24 -26.90
C SER A 321 5.45 -8.03 -28.31
N SER A 322 5.97 -6.82 -28.60
CA SER A 322 6.53 -6.48 -29.90
C SER A 322 7.70 -7.39 -30.29
N PHE A 323 8.48 -7.86 -29.32
CA PHE A 323 9.53 -8.85 -29.56
C PHE A 323 8.97 -10.18 -30.06
N LEU A 324 7.88 -10.67 -29.47
CA LEU A 324 7.19 -11.88 -29.91
C LEU A 324 6.49 -11.70 -31.27
N ASP A 325 5.90 -10.53 -31.51
CA ASP A 325 5.16 -10.22 -32.74
C ASP A 325 6.08 -10.17 -33.97
N HIS A 326 7.33 -9.70 -33.80
CA HIS A 326 8.29 -9.55 -34.89
C HIS A 326 9.29 -10.72 -34.99
N SER A 327 9.31 -11.65 -34.02
CA SER A 327 10.21 -12.80 -34.05
C SER A 327 9.66 -13.99 -33.28
N ASN A 328 9.43 -15.09 -34.00
CA ASN A 328 9.04 -16.37 -33.42
C ASN A 328 10.24 -17.26 -33.06
N ALA A 329 11.46 -16.70 -33.01
CA ALA A 329 12.67 -17.47 -32.73
C ALA A 329 12.64 -18.02 -31.29
N HIS A 330 13.11 -19.26 -31.11
CA HIS A 330 13.10 -19.94 -29.80
C HIS A 330 13.82 -19.13 -28.71
N GLY A 331 14.94 -18.48 -29.05
CA GLY A 331 15.68 -17.63 -28.10
C GLY A 331 14.91 -16.37 -27.65
N VAL A 332 14.18 -15.72 -28.57
CA VAL A 332 13.34 -14.56 -28.23
C VAL A 332 12.20 -14.98 -27.31
N ARG A 333 11.54 -16.09 -27.64
CA ARG A 333 10.44 -16.65 -26.83
C ARG A 333 10.90 -17.00 -25.42
N ALA A 334 12.04 -17.67 -25.28
CA ALA A 334 12.63 -18.00 -23.99
C ALA A 334 12.99 -16.74 -23.19
N GLY A 335 13.64 -15.75 -23.83
CA GLY A 335 13.98 -14.47 -23.20
C GLY A 335 12.75 -13.73 -22.66
N VAL A 336 11.70 -13.61 -23.48
CA VAL A 336 10.43 -12.99 -23.07
C VAL A 336 9.79 -13.78 -21.92
N PHE A 337 9.81 -15.12 -21.94
CA PHE A 337 9.24 -15.94 -20.88
C PHE A 337 9.90 -15.67 -19.52
N PHE A 338 11.24 -15.68 -19.46
CA PHE A 338 11.96 -15.48 -18.20
C PHE A 338 11.82 -14.05 -17.68
N ILE A 339 11.88 -13.04 -18.55
CA ILE A 339 11.68 -11.64 -18.15
C ILE A 339 10.25 -11.43 -17.67
N ALA A 340 9.24 -11.91 -18.42
CA ALA A 340 7.83 -11.79 -18.03
C ALA A 340 7.55 -12.54 -16.71
N THR A 341 8.21 -13.67 -16.46
CA THR A 341 8.12 -14.39 -15.17
C THR A 341 8.66 -13.54 -14.03
N GLY A 342 9.84 -12.93 -14.19
CA GLY A 342 10.43 -12.05 -13.18
C GLY A 342 9.57 -10.81 -12.91
N LEU A 343 9.05 -10.17 -13.96
CA LEU A 343 8.12 -9.03 -13.84
C LEU A 343 6.76 -9.46 -13.23
N GLY A 344 6.26 -10.66 -13.55
CA GLY A 344 5.04 -11.22 -12.96
C GLY A 344 5.19 -11.47 -11.45
N ILE A 345 6.32 -12.02 -11.02
CA ILE A 345 6.64 -12.18 -9.59
C ILE A 345 6.78 -10.81 -8.91
N ALA A 346 7.42 -9.85 -9.58
CA ALA A 346 7.54 -8.49 -9.08
C ALA A 346 6.15 -7.88 -8.82
N GLN A 347 5.25 -8.06 -9.79
CA GLN A 347 3.90 -7.54 -9.76
C GLN A 347 3.04 -8.19 -8.66
N LEU A 348 3.16 -9.51 -8.49
CA LEU A 348 2.50 -10.26 -7.43
C LEU A 348 2.93 -9.75 -6.05
N GLY A 349 4.24 -9.61 -5.83
CA GLY A 349 4.76 -9.14 -4.54
C GLY A 349 4.38 -7.68 -4.24
N THR A 350 4.40 -6.79 -5.23
CA THR A 350 3.93 -5.39 -5.05
C THR A 350 2.45 -5.39 -4.67
N ASN A 351 1.64 -6.19 -5.38
CA ASN A 351 0.20 -6.17 -5.17
C ASN A 351 -0.19 -6.66 -3.76
N ILE A 352 0.49 -7.71 -3.28
CA ILE A 352 0.25 -8.23 -1.93
C ILE A 352 0.64 -7.17 -0.89
N ALA A 353 1.86 -6.65 -0.98
CA ALA A 353 2.40 -5.71 -0.01
C ALA A 353 1.60 -4.41 0.05
N ALA A 354 1.51 -3.72 -1.08
CA ALA A 354 1.03 -2.35 -1.13
C ALA A 354 -0.50 -2.25 -1.08
N ASN A 355 -1.22 -3.28 -1.54
CA ASN A 355 -2.67 -3.18 -1.76
C ASN A 355 -3.48 -4.15 -0.91
N THR A 356 -3.13 -5.44 -0.84
CA THR A 356 -3.97 -6.39 -0.09
C THR A 356 -3.82 -6.29 1.42
N VAL A 357 -2.58 -6.19 1.94
CA VAL A 357 -2.32 -6.02 3.38
C VAL A 357 -2.94 -4.72 3.88
N SER A 358 -2.68 -3.67 3.12
CA SER A 358 -3.29 -2.36 3.20
C SER A 358 -4.82 -2.39 3.32
N ALA A 359 -5.51 -2.89 2.28
CA ALA A 359 -6.96 -3.01 2.30
C ALA A 359 -7.46 -3.89 3.46
N GLY A 360 -6.71 -4.94 3.80
CA GLY A 360 -6.97 -5.78 4.95
C GLY A 360 -6.99 -4.99 6.26
N ASN A 361 -5.96 -4.19 6.53
CA ASN A 361 -5.91 -3.32 7.72
C ASN A 361 -7.11 -2.36 7.75
N ASP A 362 -7.39 -1.68 6.65
CA ASP A 362 -8.46 -0.66 6.62
C ASP A 362 -9.86 -1.27 6.77
N LEU A 363 -10.15 -2.34 6.02
CA LEU A 363 -11.44 -3.02 6.10
C LEU A 363 -11.64 -3.67 7.47
N SER A 364 -10.57 -4.17 8.08
CA SER A 364 -10.61 -4.65 9.47
C SER A 364 -10.91 -3.54 10.47
N ALA A 365 -10.55 -2.29 10.18
CA ALA A 365 -10.90 -1.14 11.01
C ALA A 365 -12.32 -0.61 10.76
N LEU A 366 -12.84 -0.72 9.53
CA LEU A 366 -14.21 -0.30 9.19
C LEU A 366 -15.27 -1.28 9.69
N PHE A 367 -14.95 -2.58 9.70
CA PHE A 367 -15.85 -3.64 10.12
C PHE A 367 -15.17 -4.64 11.07
N PRO A 368 -14.65 -4.19 12.22
CA PRO A 368 -13.79 -4.99 13.11
C PRO A 368 -14.46 -6.22 13.69
N ALA A 369 -15.78 -6.19 13.84
CA ALA A 369 -16.53 -7.35 14.33
C ALA A 369 -16.49 -8.55 13.37
N VAL A 370 -16.30 -8.33 12.06
CA VAL A 370 -16.49 -9.37 11.03
C VAL A 370 -15.31 -9.52 10.06
N ILE A 371 -14.47 -8.49 9.90
CA ILE A 371 -13.35 -8.49 8.97
C ILE A 371 -12.02 -8.52 9.74
N ASN A 372 -11.22 -9.54 9.44
CA ASN A 372 -9.80 -9.60 9.79
C ASN A 372 -8.98 -9.24 8.54
N ILE A 373 -7.68 -9.02 8.70
CA ILE A 373 -6.81 -8.58 7.59
C ILE A 373 -6.92 -9.53 6.39
N ARG A 374 -6.98 -10.86 6.63
CA ARG A 374 -7.10 -11.87 5.57
C ARG A 374 -8.42 -11.75 4.81
N ARG A 375 -9.56 -11.63 5.51
CA ARG A 375 -10.88 -11.44 4.91
C ARG A 375 -10.93 -10.14 4.10
N GLY A 376 -10.38 -9.05 4.63
CA GLY A 376 -10.29 -7.78 3.93
C GLY A 376 -9.45 -7.86 2.65
N ALA A 377 -8.32 -8.58 2.69
CA ALA A 377 -7.50 -8.82 1.51
C ALA A 377 -8.25 -9.58 0.39
N TYR A 378 -9.06 -10.59 0.73
CA TYR A 378 -9.91 -11.28 -0.25
C TYR A 378 -11.04 -10.39 -0.79
N ILE A 379 -11.61 -9.50 0.03
CA ILE A 379 -12.59 -8.52 -0.45
C ILE A 379 -11.95 -7.59 -1.48
N ALA A 380 -10.75 -7.07 -1.21
CA ALA A 380 -10.01 -6.26 -2.18
C ALA A 380 -9.74 -7.01 -3.48
N SER A 381 -9.43 -8.30 -3.38
CA SER A 381 -9.23 -9.19 -4.53
C SER A 381 -10.48 -9.33 -5.40
N ILE A 382 -11.65 -9.49 -4.79
CA ILE A 382 -12.94 -9.61 -5.48
C ILE A 382 -13.38 -8.26 -6.07
N VAL A 383 -13.20 -7.16 -5.35
CA VAL A 383 -13.54 -5.83 -5.85
C VAL A 383 -12.64 -5.46 -7.03
N GLY A 384 -11.35 -5.81 -6.97
CA GLY A 384 -10.39 -5.59 -8.04
C GLY A 384 -10.72 -6.30 -9.35
N ILE A 385 -11.32 -7.50 -9.31
CA ILE A 385 -11.80 -8.17 -10.53
C ILE A 385 -13.11 -7.54 -11.03
N ALA A 386 -14.04 -7.21 -10.12
CA ALA A 386 -15.37 -6.71 -10.45
C ALA A 386 -15.34 -5.32 -11.12
N MET A 387 -14.35 -4.48 -10.79
CA MET A 387 -14.25 -3.12 -11.32
C MET A 387 -13.77 -3.02 -12.78
N CYS A 388 -13.38 -4.14 -13.40
CA CYS A 388 -12.87 -4.16 -14.78
C CYS A 388 -11.67 -3.20 -14.98
N PRO A 389 -10.53 -3.46 -14.31
CA PRO A 389 -9.42 -2.50 -14.18
C PRO A 389 -8.78 -2.07 -15.51
N TRP A 390 -8.91 -2.88 -16.57
CA TRP A 390 -8.45 -2.52 -17.93
C TRP A 390 -9.11 -1.25 -18.47
N ASN A 391 -10.33 -0.92 -18.04
CA ASN A 391 -10.98 0.33 -18.45
C ASN A 391 -10.28 1.58 -17.88
N LEU A 392 -9.65 1.47 -16.71
CA LEU A 392 -8.86 2.55 -16.13
C LEU A 392 -7.53 2.75 -16.85
N LEU A 393 -6.99 1.67 -17.43
CA LEU A 393 -5.72 1.65 -18.16
C LEU A 393 -5.88 1.88 -19.67
N SER A 394 -7.11 2.08 -20.16
CA SER A 394 -7.37 2.20 -21.60
C SER A 394 -6.70 3.43 -22.23
N THR A 395 -6.49 4.50 -21.44
CA THR A 395 -5.67 5.65 -21.84
C THR A 395 -4.78 6.14 -20.69
N SER A 396 -3.54 6.52 -21.01
CA SER A 396 -2.57 7.04 -20.02
C SER A 396 -3.05 8.31 -19.31
N ASN A 397 -3.87 9.13 -19.98
CA ASN A 397 -4.45 10.35 -19.41
C ASN A 397 -5.55 10.03 -18.38
N SER A 398 -6.46 9.11 -18.67
CA SER A 398 -7.55 8.75 -17.73
C SER A 398 -7.01 8.21 -16.41
N PHE A 399 -5.98 7.38 -16.47
CA PHE A 399 -5.34 6.83 -15.27
C PHE A 399 -4.64 7.91 -14.43
N SER A 400 -3.80 8.72 -15.07
CA SER A 400 -3.04 9.79 -14.39
C SER A 400 -3.94 10.86 -13.77
N ASN A 401 -5.04 11.20 -14.46
CA ASN A 401 -6.04 12.13 -13.95
C ASN A 401 -6.76 11.56 -12.72
N SER A 402 -7.16 10.28 -12.76
CA SER A 402 -7.82 9.60 -11.65
C SER A 402 -6.91 9.54 -10.41
N LEU A 403 -5.62 9.23 -10.61
CA LEU A 403 -4.66 9.19 -9.52
C LEU A 403 -4.40 10.56 -8.92
N SER A 404 -4.26 11.59 -9.76
CA SER A 404 -4.07 12.98 -9.31
C SER A 404 -5.29 13.50 -8.56
N ALA A 405 -6.50 13.16 -9.01
CA ALA A 405 -7.76 13.49 -8.34
C ALA A 405 -7.79 13.00 -6.91
N TYR A 406 -7.42 11.74 -6.74
CA TYR A 406 -7.50 11.08 -5.46
C TYR A 406 -6.36 11.51 -4.51
N ALA A 407 -5.17 11.76 -5.06
CA ALA A 407 -4.02 12.25 -4.30
C ALA A 407 -4.32 13.55 -3.52
N VAL A 408 -5.27 14.38 -3.98
CA VAL A 408 -5.75 15.57 -3.26
C VAL A 408 -6.38 15.23 -1.90
N PHE A 409 -7.13 14.13 -1.83
CA PHE A 409 -7.77 13.69 -0.60
C PHE A 409 -6.70 13.20 0.40
N LEU A 410 -5.79 12.36 -0.08
CA LEU A 410 -4.74 11.77 0.76
C LEU A 410 -3.70 12.77 1.25
N SER A 411 -3.31 13.73 0.42
CA SER A 411 -2.34 14.76 0.84
C SER A 411 -2.88 15.57 2.01
N SER A 412 -4.17 15.90 1.97
CA SER A 412 -4.85 16.62 3.02
C SER A 412 -4.92 15.79 4.31
N PHE A 413 -5.15 14.47 4.24
CA PHE A 413 -5.08 13.58 5.41
C PHE A 413 -3.67 13.54 6.01
N ALA A 414 -2.63 13.37 5.18
CA ALA A 414 -1.25 13.35 5.63
C ALA A 414 -0.88 14.64 6.39
N GLY A 415 -1.31 15.80 5.89
CA GLY A 415 -1.01 17.09 6.53
C GLY A 415 -1.69 17.25 7.89
N VAL A 416 -2.93 16.78 8.04
CA VAL A 416 -3.62 16.76 9.35
C VAL A 416 -2.90 15.85 10.33
N MET A 417 -2.57 14.62 9.92
CA MET A 417 -1.89 13.65 10.78
C MET A 417 -0.51 14.13 11.23
N LEU A 418 0.27 14.71 10.31
CA LEU A 418 1.59 15.26 10.63
C LEU A 418 1.50 16.43 11.61
N ALA A 419 0.54 17.35 11.40
CA ALA A 419 0.33 18.47 12.31
C ALA A 419 -0.11 18.02 13.70
N ASP A 420 -1.08 17.09 13.75
CA ASP A 420 -1.61 16.53 15.00
C ASP A 420 -0.49 15.85 15.80
N TYR A 421 0.28 14.97 15.17
CA TYR A 421 1.33 14.21 15.84
C TYR A 421 2.50 15.10 16.27
N TYR A 422 3.15 15.83 15.34
CA TYR A 422 4.42 16.51 15.64
C TYR A 422 4.25 17.84 16.36
N VAL A 423 3.20 18.61 16.08
CA VAL A 423 3.06 19.99 16.58
C VAL A 423 2.03 20.09 17.69
N VAL A 424 0.82 19.56 17.47
CA VAL A 424 -0.27 19.69 18.44
C VAL A 424 -0.06 18.79 19.65
N ARG A 425 0.21 17.50 19.41
CA ARG A 425 0.42 16.49 20.46
C ARG A 425 1.89 16.28 20.82
N LYS A 426 2.79 16.84 20.02
CA LYS A 426 4.25 16.83 20.22
C LYS A 426 4.84 15.43 20.39
N GLY A 427 4.29 14.44 19.70
CA GLY A 427 4.75 13.05 19.70
C GLY A 427 4.08 12.16 20.75
N TYR A 428 3.30 12.71 21.69
CA TYR A 428 2.61 11.92 22.71
C TYR A 428 1.24 11.43 22.21
N LEU A 429 0.98 10.13 22.33
CA LEU A 429 -0.33 9.52 22.09
C LEU A 429 -0.70 8.60 23.25
N LYS A 430 -1.91 8.76 23.79
CA LYS A 430 -2.45 7.92 24.85
C LYS A 430 -3.12 6.69 24.24
N ILE A 431 -2.40 5.57 24.18
CA ILE A 431 -2.79 4.44 23.33
C ILE A 431 -4.10 3.78 23.77
N SER A 432 -4.30 3.60 25.07
CA SER A 432 -5.57 3.07 25.62
C SER A 432 -6.80 3.84 25.15
N SER A 433 -6.69 5.15 24.98
CA SER A 433 -7.81 6.00 24.57
C SER A 433 -8.19 5.86 23.09
N LEU A 434 -7.33 5.26 22.25
CA LEU A 434 -7.62 5.00 20.83
C LEU A 434 -8.52 3.77 20.60
N TYR A 435 -8.77 2.98 21.65
CA TYR A 435 -9.52 1.72 21.61
C TYR A 435 -10.76 1.74 22.51
N THR A 436 -11.22 2.92 22.93
CA THR A 436 -12.42 3.11 23.76
C THR A 436 -13.35 4.16 23.18
N THR A 437 -14.64 4.05 23.49
CA THR A 437 -15.68 5.04 23.17
C THR A 437 -16.04 5.90 24.39
N ASP A 438 -15.15 6.02 25.38
CA ASP A 438 -15.35 6.89 26.53
C ASP A 438 -15.49 8.35 26.08
N ASN A 439 -16.61 8.96 26.46
CA ASN A 439 -16.93 10.34 26.08
C ASN A 439 -16.04 11.38 26.77
N LYS A 440 -15.27 10.98 27.78
CA LYS A 440 -14.26 11.81 28.45
C LYS A 440 -12.86 11.64 27.87
N GLY A 441 -12.67 10.70 26.93
CA GLY A 441 -11.37 10.43 26.32
C GLY A 441 -10.88 11.57 25.39
N PRO A 442 -9.55 11.74 25.24
CA PRO A 442 -8.96 12.83 24.44
C PRO A 442 -9.27 12.76 22.94
N TYR A 443 -9.76 11.62 22.44
CA TYR A 443 -10.08 11.38 21.03
C TYR A 443 -11.60 11.31 20.76
N TRP A 444 -12.44 11.53 21.77
CA TRP A 444 -13.89 11.55 21.59
C TRP A 444 -14.38 12.82 20.89
N PHE A 445 -13.77 13.98 21.17
CA PHE A 445 -14.16 15.24 20.54
C PHE A 445 -15.69 15.49 20.59
N PHE A 446 -16.30 15.88 19.46
CA PHE A 446 -17.74 16.08 19.35
C PHE A 446 -18.40 14.78 18.87
N HIS A 447 -18.92 13.97 19.81
CA HIS A 447 -19.60 12.70 19.53
C HIS A 447 -18.76 11.69 18.69
N GLY A 448 -17.46 11.64 18.94
CA GLY A 448 -16.49 10.80 18.22
C GLY A 448 -15.90 11.44 16.96
N ILE A 449 -16.25 12.69 16.63
CA ILE A 449 -15.81 13.39 15.42
C ILE A 449 -14.95 14.61 15.78
N SER A 450 -13.74 14.67 15.22
CA SER A 450 -12.87 15.84 15.30
C SER A 450 -13.27 16.90 14.28
N VAL A 451 -14.11 17.85 14.69
CA VAL A 451 -14.46 19.01 13.86
C VAL A 451 -13.20 19.75 13.37
N ARG A 452 -12.16 19.79 14.21
CA ARG A 452 -10.87 20.42 13.92
C ARG A 452 -10.16 19.71 12.78
N GLY A 453 -10.04 18.38 12.87
CA GLY A 453 -9.46 17.55 11.82
C GLY A 453 -10.20 17.68 10.48
N PHE A 454 -11.54 17.66 10.51
CA PHE A 454 -12.35 17.79 9.29
C PHE A 454 -12.27 19.17 8.65
N ILE A 455 -12.30 20.27 9.41
CA ILE A 455 -12.14 21.62 8.85
C ILE A 455 -10.77 21.75 8.19
N SER A 456 -9.69 21.31 8.86
CA SER A 456 -8.34 21.34 8.30
C SER A 456 -8.22 20.54 7.01
N TYR A 457 -8.82 19.34 6.99
CA TYR A 457 -8.91 18.49 5.80
C TYR A 457 -9.66 19.18 4.66
N ILE A 458 -10.86 19.73 4.92
CA ILE A 458 -11.69 20.39 3.91
C ILE A 458 -10.98 21.62 3.35
N CYS A 459 -10.29 22.41 4.17
CA CYS A 459 -9.50 23.55 3.69
C CYS A 459 -8.38 23.12 2.72
N GLY A 460 -7.67 22.03 3.03
CA GLY A 460 -6.64 21.48 2.14
C GLY A 460 -7.21 20.86 0.85
N LEU A 461 -8.42 20.31 0.91
CA LEU A 461 -9.12 19.75 -0.23
C LEU A 461 -9.62 20.85 -1.18
N VAL A 462 -10.40 21.81 -0.66
CA VAL A 462 -11.16 22.80 -1.45
C VAL A 462 -10.26 23.65 -2.35
N ILE A 463 -9.04 23.98 -1.92
CA ILE A 463 -8.10 24.78 -2.71
C ILE A 463 -7.69 24.10 -4.03
N ASN A 464 -7.80 22.77 -4.10
CA ASN A 464 -7.39 21.97 -5.25
C ASN A 464 -8.59 21.44 -6.07
N VAL A 465 -9.79 21.39 -5.50
CA VAL A 465 -11.01 20.84 -6.15
C VAL A 465 -11.35 21.58 -7.44
N THR A 466 -11.23 22.91 -7.46
CA THR A 466 -11.51 23.71 -8.67
C THR A 466 -10.55 23.35 -9.81
N GLY A 467 -9.27 23.13 -9.52
CA GLY A 467 -8.30 22.71 -10.52
C GLY A 467 -8.55 21.29 -11.01
N LEU A 468 -9.01 20.41 -10.12
CA LEU A 468 -9.39 19.05 -10.45
C LEU A 468 -10.57 18.98 -11.43
N ALA A 469 -11.62 19.78 -11.21
CA ALA A 469 -12.75 19.87 -12.14
C ALA A 469 -12.27 20.24 -13.55
N GLY A 470 -11.31 21.16 -13.64
CA GLY A 470 -10.64 21.51 -14.90
C GLY A 470 -9.96 20.34 -15.61
N ASN A 471 -9.28 19.47 -14.87
CA ASN A 471 -8.58 18.30 -15.42
C ASN A 471 -9.54 17.23 -15.97
N ILE A 472 -10.81 17.25 -15.56
CA ILE A 472 -11.85 16.32 -16.01
C ILE A 472 -12.66 16.91 -17.18
N GLY A 473 -12.40 18.16 -17.57
CA GLY A 473 -12.95 18.80 -18.77
C GLY A 473 -13.85 20.00 -18.50
N ASP A 474 -14.04 20.40 -17.24
CA ASP A 474 -14.81 21.60 -16.92
C ASP A 474 -14.03 22.89 -17.23
N LYS A 475 -14.77 23.95 -17.54
CA LYS A 475 -14.19 25.28 -17.75
C LYS A 475 -13.88 25.92 -16.41
N VAL A 476 -12.61 25.98 -16.05
CA VAL A 476 -12.14 26.62 -14.81
C VAL A 476 -11.06 27.67 -15.09
N PRO A 477 -10.82 28.61 -14.16
CA PRO A 477 -9.76 29.60 -14.33
C PRO A 477 -8.39 28.95 -14.55
N LYS A 478 -7.57 29.50 -15.46
CA LYS A 478 -6.21 28.99 -15.73
C LYS A 478 -5.37 28.88 -14.45
N ALA A 479 -5.55 29.80 -13.51
CA ALA A 479 -4.89 29.76 -12.21
C ALA A 479 -5.22 28.47 -11.44
N ALA A 480 -6.48 28.04 -11.43
CA ALA A 480 -6.91 26.81 -10.75
C ALA A 480 -6.30 25.55 -11.39
N LEU A 481 -6.26 25.49 -12.73
CA LEU A 481 -5.56 24.42 -13.46
C LEU A 481 -4.08 24.36 -13.12
N THR A 482 -3.42 25.52 -13.07
CA THR A 482 -2.00 25.61 -12.70
C THR A 482 -1.76 25.20 -11.25
N MET A 483 -2.61 25.61 -10.32
CA MET A 483 -2.53 25.18 -8.92
C MET A 483 -2.75 23.68 -8.75
N SER A 484 -3.56 23.04 -9.60
CA SER A 484 -3.74 21.58 -9.58
C SER A 484 -2.45 20.80 -9.84
N LYS A 485 -1.49 21.40 -10.55
CA LYS A 485 -0.15 20.79 -10.77
C LYS A 485 0.66 20.70 -9.47
N LEU A 486 0.27 21.43 -8.42
CA LEU A 486 0.88 21.44 -7.10
C LEU A 486 -0.02 20.79 -6.04
N ALA A 487 -1.10 20.11 -6.44
CA ALA A 487 -2.20 19.77 -5.54
C ALA A 487 -1.77 18.96 -4.31
N TYR A 488 -0.82 18.03 -4.47
CA TYR A 488 -0.30 17.27 -3.34
C TYR A 488 0.38 18.16 -2.29
N LEU A 489 1.31 19.02 -2.74
CA LEU A 489 2.10 19.91 -1.87
C LEU A 489 1.23 21.00 -1.23
N ILE A 490 0.27 21.55 -1.97
CA ILE A 490 -0.65 22.55 -1.43
C ILE A 490 -1.61 21.89 -0.43
N GLY A 491 -2.17 20.72 -0.75
CA GLY A 491 -3.11 20.01 0.11
C GLY A 491 -2.51 19.68 1.47
N ILE A 492 -1.30 19.11 1.49
CA ILE A 492 -0.58 18.79 2.72
C ILE A 492 -0.23 20.05 3.52
N LEU A 493 0.26 21.11 2.87
CA LEU A 493 0.67 22.35 3.54
C LEU A 493 -0.51 23.08 4.16
N VAL A 494 -1.60 23.25 3.41
CA VAL A 494 -2.79 23.96 3.87
C VAL A 494 -3.46 23.20 5.01
N SER A 495 -3.64 21.87 4.88
CA SER A 495 -4.26 21.11 5.95
C SER A 495 -3.40 21.10 7.22
N PHE A 496 -2.07 21.00 7.08
CA PHE A 496 -1.13 21.08 8.19
C PHE A 496 -1.22 22.43 8.93
N LEU A 497 -1.14 23.55 8.21
CA LEU A 497 -1.18 24.90 8.81
C LEU A 497 -2.52 25.20 9.46
N ILE A 498 -3.63 24.89 8.79
CA ILE A 498 -4.97 25.11 9.34
C ILE A 498 -5.19 24.26 10.59
N HIS A 499 -4.66 23.03 10.63
CA HIS A 499 -4.77 22.19 11.82
C HIS A 499 -4.04 22.78 13.01
N ILE A 500 -2.82 23.30 12.81
CA ILE A 500 -2.07 24.00 13.86
C ILE A 500 -2.87 25.22 14.35
N ILE A 501 -3.35 26.06 13.45
CA ILE A 501 -4.09 27.29 13.79
C ILE A 501 -5.33 26.94 14.62
N ILE A 502 -6.16 26.02 14.14
CA ILE A 502 -7.41 25.66 14.81
C ILE A 502 -7.14 25.00 16.16
N CYS A 503 -6.16 24.09 16.26
CA CYS A 503 -5.82 23.45 17.53
C CYS A 503 -5.09 24.40 18.50
N THR A 504 -4.53 25.52 18.02
CA THR A 504 -4.01 26.59 18.89
C THR A 504 -5.16 27.42 19.48
N ILE A 505 -6.19 27.72 18.69
CA ILE A 505 -7.39 28.45 19.15
C ILE A 505 -8.26 27.57 20.05
N PHE A 506 -8.39 26.28 19.70
CA PHE A 506 -9.19 25.29 20.40
C PHE A 506 -8.33 24.07 20.79
N PRO A 507 -7.55 24.17 21.89
CA PRO A 507 -6.63 23.14 22.33
C PRO A 507 -7.27 21.76 22.48
N VAL A 508 -6.49 20.73 22.17
CA VAL A 508 -6.81 19.33 22.47
C VAL A 508 -6.17 18.93 23.80
N THR A 509 -6.73 17.92 24.46
CA THR A 509 -6.24 17.42 25.75
C THR A 509 -5.24 16.28 25.56
N ASP A 510 -4.52 15.94 26.64
CA ASP A 510 -3.53 14.85 26.68
C ASP A 510 -2.46 14.97 25.59
N CYS A 511 -1.73 16.09 25.60
CA CYS A 511 -0.60 16.36 24.72
C CYS A 511 0.74 16.26 25.46
N GLY A 512 1.81 16.04 24.69
CA GLY A 512 3.18 16.06 25.20
C GLY A 512 3.58 17.43 25.74
N THR A 513 4.50 17.42 26.71
CA THR A 513 5.00 18.63 27.36
C THR A 513 6.03 19.35 26.48
N LYS A 514 6.88 18.59 25.80
CA LYS A 514 7.98 19.04 24.93
C LYS A 514 7.85 18.45 23.52
N PHE A 515 8.60 18.99 22.55
CA PHE A 515 8.65 18.41 21.21
C PHE A 515 9.24 17.00 21.26
N MET A 516 8.62 16.05 20.54
CA MET A 516 8.99 14.63 20.53
C MET A 516 8.93 13.97 21.92
N ASP A 517 7.91 14.27 22.71
CA ASP A 517 7.60 13.63 24.00
C ASP A 517 6.93 12.26 23.79
N GLU A 518 7.58 11.42 22.97
CA GLU A 518 7.11 10.09 22.60
C GLU A 518 7.22 9.12 23.79
N GLN A 519 6.13 8.41 24.13
CA GLN A 519 6.11 7.43 25.22
C GLN A 519 5.79 6.04 24.69
N ALA A 520 6.83 5.33 24.23
CA ALA A 520 6.68 4.01 23.62
C ALA A 520 6.08 2.97 24.60
N GLU A 521 6.20 3.18 25.91
CA GLU A 521 5.64 2.29 26.94
C GLU A 521 4.10 2.25 26.94
N GLU A 522 3.42 3.28 26.43
CA GLU A 522 1.95 3.32 26.33
C GLU A 522 1.38 2.10 25.60
N ALA A 523 2.06 1.65 24.55
CA ALA A 523 1.67 0.46 23.80
C ALA A 523 1.81 -0.83 24.63
N GLU A 524 2.87 -0.94 25.44
CA GLU A 524 3.10 -2.10 26.31
C GLU A 524 2.08 -2.12 27.47
N HIS A 525 1.81 -0.98 28.08
CA HIS A 525 0.83 -0.86 29.15
C HIS A 525 -0.57 -1.27 28.68
N PHE A 526 -0.95 -0.86 27.47
CA PHE A 526 -2.22 -1.27 26.88
C PHE A 526 -2.30 -2.79 26.65
N LEU A 527 -1.22 -3.39 26.13
CA LEU A 527 -1.17 -4.84 25.90
C LEU A 527 -1.26 -5.64 27.20
N LEU A 528 -0.63 -5.17 28.28
CA LEU A 528 -0.72 -5.78 29.61
C LEU A 528 -2.14 -5.70 30.19
N GLN A 529 -2.89 -4.63 29.89
CA GLN A 529 -4.28 -4.47 30.35
C GLN A 529 -5.27 -5.41 29.63
N LEU A 530 -4.97 -5.81 28.41
CA LEU A 530 -5.82 -6.71 27.62
C LEU A 530 -5.68 -8.19 28.04
N ASP A 531 -4.85 -8.51 29.04
CA ASP A 531 -4.55 -9.87 29.50
C ASP A 531 -4.11 -10.79 28.35
N VAL A 532 -3.47 -10.23 27.31
CA VAL A 532 -2.90 -11.00 26.20
C VAL A 532 -1.67 -11.72 26.75
N PRO A 533 -1.71 -13.05 26.95
CA PRO A 533 -0.58 -13.75 27.53
C PRO A 533 0.62 -13.66 26.57
N GLY A 534 1.82 -13.57 27.15
CA GLY A 534 3.09 -13.66 26.41
C GLY A 534 3.22 -14.92 25.55
N ASP A 535 2.33 -15.89 25.76
CA ASP A 535 2.14 -17.14 25.04
C ASP A 535 0.74 -17.15 24.41
N MET A 536 0.62 -16.79 23.12
CA MET A 536 -0.60 -17.13 22.39
C MET A 536 -0.36 -18.45 21.69
N GLU A 537 -1.19 -19.43 22.01
CA GLU A 537 -1.46 -20.56 21.12
C GLU A 537 -1.90 -20.02 19.76
N GLU A 538 -1.42 -20.68 18.71
CA GLU A 538 -1.82 -20.41 17.34
C GLU A 538 -3.35 -20.41 17.25
N THR A 539 -3.96 -19.25 17.03
CA THR A 539 -5.34 -19.20 16.56
C THR A 539 -5.36 -19.69 15.11
N GLU A 540 -5.36 -21.02 15.00
CA GLU A 540 -5.51 -21.76 13.75
C GLU A 540 -6.79 -21.32 13.03
N GLY A 541 -6.62 -20.95 11.76
CA GLY A 541 -7.68 -21.20 10.80
C GLY A 541 -7.80 -22.72 10.61
N VAL A 542 -8.98 -23.26 10.86
CA VAL A 542 -9.44 -24.63 10.50
C VAL A 542 -8.49 -25.76 10.97
N PRO A 543 -8.89 -26.57 11.96
CA PRO A 543 -8.00 -27.59 12.51
C PRO A 543 -7.67 -28.66 11.46
N LEU A 544 -6.38 -28.84 11.19
CA LEU A 544 -5.88 -30.10 10.66
C LEU A 544 -5.88 -31.09 11.82
N SER A 545 -6.79 -32.07 11.75
CA SER A 545 -6.90 -33.16 12.71
C SER A 545 -5.54 -33.82 12.94
N ALA A 546 -4.95 -33.59 14.12
CA ALA A 546 -3.84 -34.39 14.62
C ALA A 546 -4.38 -35.72 15.20
N PRO A 547 -3.66 -36.85 15.08
CA PRO A 547 -4.15 -38.16 15.51
C PRO A 547 -4.23 -38.24 17.04
N GLU A 548 -5.28 -38.90 17.54
CA GLU A 548 -5.54 -39.16 18.95
C GLU A 548 -4.35 -39.81 19.66
N THR A 549 -3.94 -39.23 20.79
CA THR A 549 -3.02 -39.83 21.74
C THR A 549 -3.74 -40.89 22.59
N GLU A 550 -3.22 -42.11 22.58
CA GLU A 550 -3.60 -43.17 23.53
C GLU A 550 -3.26 -42.73 24.96
N LYS A 551 -4.27 -42.85 25.82
CA LYS A 551 -4.19 -42.71 27.27
C LYS A 551 -3.27 -43.78 27.86
N SER A 552 -2.40 -43.43 28.79
CA SER A 552 -1.93 -44.37 29.80
C SER A 552 -2.09 -43.79 31.20
N ASP A 553 -2.82 -44.55 32.02
CA ASP A 553 -3.36 -44.22 33.33
C ASP A 553 -2.32 -43.93 34.42
N SER A 554 -2.77 -43.09 35.34
CA SER A 554 -2.26 -42.88 36.69
C SER A 554 -2.17 -44.17 37.51
N LYS A 555 -1.06 -44.39 38.21
CA LYS A 555 -1.04 -45.12 39.50
C LYS A 555 -0.15 -44.43 40.52
N LEU A 556 -0.81 -44.01 41.60
CA LEU A 556 -0.29 -43.58 42.89
C LEU A 556 0.74 -44.57 43.48
N LYS A 557 1.73 -44.02 44.20
CA LYS A 557 2.07 -44.48 45.55
C LYS A 557 2.89 -43.42 46.30
N ASN A 558 2.37 -43.05 47.46
CA ASN A 558 3.11 -42.43 48.56
C ASN A 558 4.27 -43.34 48.97
N ASP A 559 5.38 -42.74 49.41
CA ASP A 559 6.02 -43.10 50.68
C ASP A 559 6.97 -41.99 51.13
N GLU A 560 6.98 -41.80 52.44
CA GLU A 560 7.75 -40.84 53.23
C GLU A 560 9.28 -41.06 53.12
N VAL A 561 10.08 -40.04 53.46
CA VAL A 561 11.12 -40.07 54.53
C VAL A 561 12.17 -38.96 54.35
N GLN A 562 12.33 -38.22 55.45
CA GLN A 562 13.44 -37.42 56.01
C GLN A 562 14.74 -37.09 55.22
N VAL A 563 15.07 -35.79 55.29
CA VAL A 563 16.31 -35.15 55.79
C VAL A 563 17.65 -35.92 55.70
N SER A 564 18.57 -35.39 54.88
CA SER A 564 19.99 -35.07 55.18
C SER A 564 20.61 -34.55 53.88
N GLY A 565 21.22 -33.36 53.76
CA GLY A 565 22.49 -33.00 54.39
C GLY A 565 23.65 -33.24 53.41
N LEU A 566 24.43 -32.18 53.16
CA LEU A 566 25.82 -32.10 52.63
C LEU A 566 26.05 -31.90 51.12
N ASP A 567 26.60 -30.70 50.84
CA ASP A 567 27.83 -30.38 50.11
C ASP A 567 28.17 -31.15 48.82
N VAL A 568 28.21 -30.45 47.67
CA VAL A 568 29.39 -29.77 47.08
C VAL A 568 28.92 -28.67 46.13
#